data_AF-A0A931YXP2-F1
#
_entry.id   AF-A0A931YXP2-F1
#
_cell.length_a   1.000
_cell.length_b   1.000
_cell.length_c   1.000
_cell.angle_alpha   90.00
_cell.angle_beta   90.00
_cell.angle_gamma   90.00
#
_symmetry.space_group_name_H-M   'P 1'
#
loop_
_entity.id
_entity.type
_entity.pdbx_description
1 polymer ?
#
loop_
_entity_poly.entity_id
_entity_poly.type
_entity_poly.pdbx_seq_one_letter_code
_entity_poly.pdbx_strand_id
1 'polypeptide(L)'
;MPALSDADRLIGRLAGEGGRLPNPHLLIRPFLRREAVLSSRIEGTQATLGELLAAEAGAVVERSPADLREVANYVVALEHGLKRLKTLPLSLRLTRELHARLMTGVRGGYATPGEFRKTQNWIGPPGCTLENATYVPPPPEALMDCLGAWEKFLHDRSLPALVQAALMHVHFEAIHPFLDGNGRVGRLLITLFLVERGVLPTPLLYLSAFFEATRGDYYDRLEGVHERSEWDEWLLYFLGGVARQSEDALSRAERINVLVTGWKAERSWPARRRSPCHCWTSSSRTPIARSGAWRSGSRSHSPRPSERWRNSRKPEC
;
A
#
# COMPACT_ATOMS: atom_id res chain seq x y z
N MET A 1 18.41 5.09 25.40
CA MET A 1 18.55 4.59 24.01
C MET A 1 18.59 5.76 23.02
N PRO A 2 19.76 6.16 22.50
CA PRO A 2 19.87 7.20 21.47
C PRO A 2 19.03 6.90 20.22
N ALA A 3 19.00 5.63 19.78
CA ALA A 3 18.26 5.20 18.60
C ALA A 3 16.75 5.49 18.66
N LEU A 4 16.11 5.33 19.82
CA LEU A 4 14.69 5.66 20.01
C LEU A 4 14.47 7.16 19.88
N SER A 5 15.31 7.96 20.53
CA SER A 5 15.20 9.43 20.47
C SER A 5 15.38 9.95 19.04
N ASP A 6 16.30 9.38 18.26
CA ASP A 6 16.50 9.76 16.87
C ASP A 6 15.34 9.34 15.98
N ALA A 7 14.83 8.12 16.15
CA ALA A 7 13.67 7.63 15.43
C ALA A 7 12.43 8.49 15.71
N ASP A 8 12.15 8.81 16.98
CA ASP A 8 11.03 9.69 17.39
C ASP A 8 11.17 11.10 16.80
N ARG A 9 12.37 11.68 16.83
CA ARG A 9 12.64 13.00 16.24
C ARG A 9 12.38 13.01 14.73
N LEU A 10 12.86 12.00 14.01
CA LEU A 10 12.76 11.94 12.55
C LEU A 10 11.34 11.61 12.08
N ILE A 11 10.67 10.66 12.72
CA ILE A 11 9.27 10.34 12.39
C ILE A 11 8.35 11.50 12.77
N GLY A 12 8.63 12.22 13.85
CA GLY A 12 7.89 13.43 14.24
C GLY A 12 8.04 14.56 13.21
N ARG A 13 9.24 14.75 12.64
CA ARG A 13 9.44 15.67 11.50
C ARG A 13 8.65 15.22 10.28
N LEU A 14 8.66 13.94 9.94
CA LEU A 14 7.87 13.39 8.83
C LEU A 14 6.37 13.61 9.04
N ALA A 15 5.87 13.39 10.26
CA ALA A 15 4.48 13.65 10.62
C ALA A 15 4.11 15.13 10.42
N GLY A 16 5.01 16.04 10.84
CA GLY A 16 4.85 17.49 10.66
C GLY A 16 4.79 17.92 9.19
N GLU A 17 5.70 17.40 8.35
CA GLU A 17 5.69 17.68 6.90
C GLU A 17 4.46 17.09 6.21
N GLY A 18 4.04 15.89 6.60
CA GLY A 18 2.81 15.26 6.13
C GLY A 18 1.57 16.12 6.32
N GLY A 19 1.51 16.89 7.41
CA GLY A 19 0.41 17.81 7.72
C GLY A 19 0.42 19.12 6.93
N ARG A 20 1.54 19.50 6.29
CA ARG A 20 1.69 20.79 5.59
C ARG A 20 1.41 20.72 4.09
N LEU A 21 1.16 19.54 3.55
CA LEU A 21 1.04 19.33 2.11
C LEU A 21 -0.31 19.87 1.59
N PRO A 22 -0.31 20.78 0.59
CA PRO A 22 -1.55 21.29 0.01
C PRO A 22 -2.44 20.21 -0.63
N ASN A 23 -1.82 19.11 -1.09
CA ASN A 23 -2.50 17.91 -1.53
C ASN A 23 -1.71 16.67 -1.08
N PRO A 24 -2.05 16.07 0.08
CA PRO A 24 -1.31 14.94 0.63
C PRO A 24 -1.39 13.70 -0.27
N HIS A 25 -2.39 13.59 -1.15
CA HIS A 25 -2.51 12.47 -2.08
C HIS A 25 -1.37 12.39 -3.10
N LEU A 26 -0.71 13.52 -3.39
CA LEU A 26 0.47 13.55 -4.28
C LEU A 26 1.66 12.78 -3.72
N LEU A 27 1.74 12.66 -2.39
CA LEU A 27 2.78 11.88 -1.72
C LEU A 27 2.28 10.49 -1.35
N ILE A 28 1.12 10.40 -0.72
CA ILE A 28 0.60 9.16 -0.14
C ILE A 28 0.48 8.07 -1.22
N ARG A 29 -0.05 8.40 -2.41
CA ARG A 29 -0.29 7.39 -3.45
C ARG A 29 1.01 6.74 -3.95
N PRO A 30 2.05 7.48 -4.35
CA PRO A 30 3.35 6.91 -4.70
C PRO A 30 3.99 6.10 -3.55
N PHE A 31 3.97 6.61 -2.32
CA PHE A 31 4.57 5.92 -1.18
C PHE A 31 3.88 4.59 -0.89
N LEU A 32 2.55 4.57 -0.91
CA LEU A 32 1.73 3.38 -0.71
C LEU A 32 2.04 2.30 -1.77
N ARG A 33 2.15 2.69 -3.04
CA ARG A 33 2.48 1.76 -4.13
C ARG A 33 3.91 1.24 -4.03
N ARG A 34 4.84 2.10 -3.63
CA ARG A 34 6.23 1.69 -3.37
C ARG A 34 6.31 0.69 -2.23
N GLU A 35 5.61 0.93 -1.12
CA GLU A 35 5.49 0.00 -0.01
C GLU A 35 4.91 -1.34 -0.47
N ALA A 36 3.81 -1.33 -1.23
CA ALA A 36 3.18 -2.54 -1.75
C ALA A 36 4.13 -3.39 -2.60
N VAL A 37 4.89 -2.75 -3.50
CA VAL A 37 5.86 -3.44 -4.36
C VAL A 37 6.98 -4.06 -3.52
N LEU A 38 7.58 -3.29 -2.62
CA LEU A 38 8.74 -3.73 -1.84
C LEU A 38 8.35 -4.79 -0.81
N SER A 39 7.21 -4.61 -0.15
CA SER A 39 6.65 -5.60 0.77
C SER A 39 6.35 -6.92 0.07
N SER A 40 5.79 -6.90 -1.13
CA SER A 40 5.52 -8.14 -1.89
C SER A 40 6.81 -8.80 -2.39
N ARG A 41 7.83 -8.01 -2.75
CA ARG A 41 9.12 -8.54 -3.21
C ARG A 41 9.89 -9.30 -2.14
N ILE A 42 9.76 -8.92 -0.87
CA ILE A 42 10.33 -9.69 0.25
C ILE A 42 9.81 -11.14 0.22
N GLU A 43 8.53 -11.33 -0.13
CA GLU A 43 7.90 -12.65 -0.29
C GLU A 43 8.12 -13.30 -1.68
N GLY A 44 8.95 -12.69 -2.53
CA GLY A 44 9.35 -13.24 -3.83
C GLY A 44 8.56 -12.73 -5.05
N THR A 45 7.58 -11.83 -4.88
CA THR A 45 6.85 -11.23 -6.01
C THR A 45 7.79 -10.41 -6.90
N GLN A 46 7.76 -10.65 -8.21
CA GLN A 46 8.69 -10.05 -9.16
C GLN A 46 8.10 -8.81 -9.85
N ALA A 47 7.51 -7.86 -9.12
CA ALA A 47 6.93 -6.65 -9.72
C ALA A 47 7.77 -5.39 -9.48
N THR A 48 7.66 -4.44 -10.40
CA THR A 48 8.22 -3.09 -10.28
C THR A 48 7.12 -2.04 -10.13
N LEU A 49 7.48 -0.87 -9.59
CA LEU A 49 6.56 0.26 -9.49
C LEU A 49 6.09 0.74 -10.87
N GLY A 50 6.97 0.72 -11.88
CA GLY A 50 6.63 1.12 -13.24
C GLY A 50 5.59 0.19 -13.87
N GLU A 51 5.78 -1.14 -13.76
CA GLU A 51 4.82 -2.13 -14.26
C GLU A 51 3.47 -2.00 -13.55
N LEU A 52 3.46 -1.79 -12.23
CA LEU A 52 2.22 -1.57 -11.48
C LEU A 52 1.47 -0.32 -11.99
N LEU A 53 2.16 0.81 -12.11
CA LEU A 53 1.56 2.06 -12.57
C LEU A 53 1.08 1.96 -14.02
N ALA A 54 1.84 1.29 -14.88
CA ALA A 54 1.45 1.05 -16.27
C ALA A 54 0.18 0.17 -16.35
N ALA A 55 0.13 -0.90 -15.55
CA ALA A 55 -1.05 -1.76 -15.46
C ALA A 55 -2.29 -1.02 -14.90
N GLU A 56 -2.12 -0.20 -13.85
CA GLU A 56 -3.19 0.66 -13.32
C GLU A 56 -3.70 1.66 -14.38
N ALA A 57 -2.84 2.10 -15.30
CA ALA A 57 -3.19 2.97 -16.43
C ALA A 57 -3.80 2.22 -17.64
N GLY A 58 -3.97 0.90 -17.55
CA GLY A 58 -4.52 0.07 -18.63
C GLY A 58 -3.52 -0.30 -19.72
N ALA A 59 -2.22 -0.10 -19.50
CA ALA A 59 -1.20 -0.55 -20.43
C ALA A 59 -0.97 -2.07 -20.29
N VAL A 60 -0.62 -2.70 -21.42
CA VAL A 60 -0.18 -4.10 -21.42
C VAL A 60 1.26 -4.16 -20.91
N VAL A 61 1.50 -5.01 -19.92
CA VAL A 61 2.83 -5.27 -19.36
C VAL A 61 3.13 -6.77 -19.44
N GLU A 62 4.40 -7.12 -19.63
CA GLU A 62 4.82 -8.53 -19.76
C GLU A 62 4.78 -9.29 -18.43
N ARG A 63 4.73 -8.57 -17.29
CA ARG A 63 4.71 -9.15 -15.96
C ARG A 63 3.53 -10.08 -15.76
N SER A 64 3.76 -11.15 -14.99
CA SER A 64 2.72 -12.07 -14.54
C SER A 64 1.52 -11.30 -13.94
N PRO A 65 0.29 -11.52 -14.45
CA PRO A 65 -0.92 -10.93 -13.89
C PRO A 65 -1.12 -11.30 -12.41
N ALA A 66 -0.59 -12.44 -11.95
CA ALA A 66 -0.66 -12.85 -10.56
C ALA A 66 0.23 -11.98 -9.67
N ASP A 67 1.47 -11.67 -10.09
CA ASP A 67 2.38 -10.80 -9.34
C ASP A 67 1.81 -9.38 -9.19
N LEU A 68 1.27 -8.83 -10.29
CA LEU A 68 0.65 -7.50 -10.27
C LEU A 68 -0.57 -7.47 -9.35
N ARG A 69 -1.36 -8.55 -9.35
CA ARG A 69 -2.54 -8.66 -8.48
C ARG A 69 -2.14 -8.76 -7.01
N GLU A 70 -1.08 -9.47 -6.66
CA GLU A 70 -0.56 -9.51 -5.28
C GLU A 70 -0.20 -8.12 -4.78
N VAL A 71 0.50 -7.33 -5.59
CA VAL A 71 0.85 -5.94 -5.26
C VAL A 71 -0.39 -5.06 -5.17
N ALA A 72 -1.34 -5.19 -6.11
CA ALA A 72 -2.58 -4.42 -6.09
C ALA A 72 -3.44 -4.77 -4.85
N ASN A 73 -3.50 -6.04 -4.47
CA ASN A 73 -4.21 -6.48 -3.27
C ASN A 73 -3.60 -5.90 -2.00
N TYR A 74 -2.27 -5.74 -1.94
CA TYR A 74 -1.62 -5.06 -0.83
C TYR A 74 -2.10 -3.61 -0.70
N VAL A 75 -2.17 -2.87 -1.83
CA VAL A 75 -2.71 -1.50 -1.87
C VAL A 75 -4.14 -1.47 -1.34
N VAL A 76 -5.00 -2.37 -1.84
CA VAL A 76 -6.41 -2.48 -1.44
C VAL A 76 -6.54 -2.82 0.05
N ALA A 77 -5.71 -3.71 0.58
CA ALA A 77 -5.73 -4.08 2.00
C ALA A 77 -5.34 -2.89 2.89
N LEU A 78 -4.28 -2.16 2.54
CA LEU A 78 -3.84 -0.98 3.29
C LEU A 78 -4.89 0.13 3.29
N GLU A 79 -5.46 0.47 2.12
CA GLU A 79 -6.52 1.48 2.01
C GLU A 79 -7.77 1.09 2.81
N HIS A 80 -8.13 -0.20 2.79
CA HIS A 80 -9.22 -0.74 3.61
C HIS A 80 -8.91 -0.59 5.11
N GLY A 81 -7.70 -0.95 5.54
CA GLY A 81 -7.26 -0.81 6.93
C GLY A 81 -7.38 0.63 7.43
N LEU A 82 -6.83 1.58 6.69
CA LEU A 82 -6.89 3.01 7.02
C LEU A 82 -8.33 3.53 7.11
N LYS A 83 -9.21 3.06 6.23
CA LYS A 83 -10.65 3.39 6.29
C LYS A 83 -11.30 2.80 7.54
N ARG A 84 -10.99 1.55 7.88
CA ARG A 84 -11.58 0.84 9.04
C ARG A 84 -11.10 1.36 10.38
N LEU A 85 -9.87 1.85 10.49
CA LEU A 85 -9.36 2.45 11.73
C LEU A 85 -10.21 3.62 12.26
N LYS A 86 -11.04 4.23 11.41
CA LYS A 86 -12.00 5.28 11.82
C LYS A 86 -13.15 4.75 12.68
N THR A 87 -13.46 3.46 12.62
CA THR A 87 -14.63 2.84 13.27
C THR A 87 -14.31 1.53 14.00
N LEU A 88 -13.13 0.96 13.77
CA LEU A 88 -12.67 -0.28 14.37
C LEU A 88 -11.19 -0.13 14.73
N PRO A 89 -10.81 -0.25 16.01
CA PRO A 89 -9.40 -0.28 16.39
C PRO A 89 -8.67 -1.48 15.78
N LEU A 90 -7.34 -1.41 15.76
CA LEU A 90 -6.53 -2.53 15.32
C LEU A 90 -6.83 -3.75 16.19
N SER A 91 -7.15 -4.87 15.55
CA SER A 91 -7.75 -6.04 16.20
C SER A 91 -7.52 -7.28 15.35
N LEU A 92 -7.74 -8.46 15.91
CA LEU A 92 -7.77 -9.73 15.20
C LEU A 92 -8.82 -9.71 14.08
N ARG A 93 -9.96 -9.06 14.32
CA ARG A 93 -11.00 -8.86 13.31
C ARG A 93 -10.47 -8.06 12.12
N LEU A 94 -9.85 -6.90 12.37
CA LEU A 94 -9.28 -6.10 11.29
C LEU A 94 -8.15 -6.87 10.58
N THR A 95 -7.30 -7.56 11.33
CA THR A 95 -6.20 -8.39 10.78
C THR A 95 -6.71 -9.43 9.80
N ARG A 96 -7.80 -10.14 10.13
CA ARG A 96 -8.46 -11.08 9.22
C ARG A 96 -9.05 -10.40 7.98
N GLU A 97 -9.65 -9.22 8.12
CA GLU A 97 -10.17 -8.46 6.97
C GLU A 97 -9.07 -7.99 6.01
N LEU A 98 -7.89 -7.64 6.54
CA LEU A 98 -6.71 -7.30 5.73
C LEU A 98 -6.20 -8.52 4.98
N HIS A 99 -6.03 -9.65 5.70
CA HIS A 99 -5.59 -10.91 5.12
C HIS A 99 -6.52 -11.39 3.99
N ALA A 100 -7.84 -11.32 4.19
CA ALA A 100 -8.82 -11.69 3.17
C ALA A 100 -8.62 -10.91 1.84
N ARG A 101 -8.37 -9.60 1.93
CA ARG A 101 -8.13 -8.74 0.76
C ARG A 101 -6.80 -9.05 0.12
N LEU A 102 -5.75 -9.22 0.93
CA LEU A 102 -4.41 -9.56 0.47
C LEU A 102 -4.42 -10.83 -0.39
N MET A 103 -5.14 -11.86 0.07
CA MET A 103 -5.14 -13.19 -0.55
C MET A 103 -6.24 -13.40 -1.61
N THR A 104 -6.99 -12.36 -1.99
CA THR A 104 -8.07 -12.49 -2.98
C THR A 104 -7.53 -12.77 -4.39
N GLY A 105 -7.81 -13.96 -4.93
CA GLY A 105 -7.55 -14.29 -6.34
C GLY A 105 -6.07 -14.33 -6.73
N VAL A 106 -5.18 -14.59 -5.76
CA VAL A 106 -3.72 -14.69 -5.92
C VAL A 106 -3.21 -16.07 -5.53
N ARG A 107 -1.90 -16.32 -5.69
CA ARG A 107 -1.26 -17.52 -5.14
C ARG A 107 -1.51 -17.56 -3.62
N GLY A 108 -1.79 -18.75 -3.10
CA GLY A 108 -2.22 -18.90 -1.70
C GLY A 108 -3.69 -18.52 -1.44
N GLY A 109 -4.48 -18.12 -2.44
CA GLY A 109 -5.93 -17.87 -2.26
C GLY A 109 -6.74 -19.11 -1.84
N TYR A 110 -6.18 -20.31 -1.99
CA TYR A 110 -6.73 -21.56 -1.46
C TYR A 110 -6.41 -21.76 0.03
N ALA A 111 -5.51 -20.95 0.60
CA ALA A 111 -5.04 -21.01 1.98
C ALA A 111 -5.95 -20.20 2.92
N THR A 112 -7.26 -20.43 2.81
CA THR A 112 -8.33 -19.86 3.64
C THR A 112 -8.22 -18.34 3.90
N PRO A 113 -8.40 -17.48 2.87
CA PRO A 113 -8.35 -16.03 3.01
C PRO A 113 -9.24 -15.51 4.15
N GLY A 114 -8.64 -14.73 5.05
CA GLY A 114 -9.33 -14.16 6.21
C GLY A 114 -9.62 -15.13 7.36
N GLU A 115 -9.09 -16.35 7.35
CA GLU A 115 -9.23 -17.30 8.46
C GLU A 115 -7.87 -17.63 9.06
N PHE A 116 -7.83 -17.75 10.39
CA PHE A 116 -6.65 -18.28 11.06
C PHE A 116 -6.49 -19.77 10.75
N ARG A 117 -5.24 -20.22 10.68
CA ARG A 117 -4.91 -21.62 10.36
C ARG A 117 -5.49 -22.58 11.39
N LYS A 118 -5.87 -23.76 10.90
CA LYS A 118 -6.31 -24.90 11.72
C LYS A 118 -5.29 -26.05 11.72
N THR A 119 -4.22 -25.90 10.94
CA THR A 119 -3.15 -26.88 10.78
C THR A 119 -1.81 -26.24 11.14
N GLN A 120 -0.82 -27.07 11.46
CA GLN A 120 0.54 -26.61 11.71
C GLN A 120 1.15 -26.06 10.42
N ASN A 121 1.77 -24.89 10.51
CA ASN A 121 2.67 -24.34 9.49
C ASN A 121 4.09 -24.25 10.05
N TRP A 122 5.06 -23.90 9.22
CA TRP A 122 6.45 -23.74 9.60
C TRP A 122 7.12 -22.69 8.72
N ILE A 123 8.21 -22.11 9.23
CA ILE A 123 8.99 -21.08 8.55
C ILE A 123 10.36 -21.67 8.23
N GLY A 124 10.80 -21.52 6.98
CA GLY A 124 12.11 -21.97 6.55
C GLY A 124 12.31 -21.82 5.04
N PRO A 125 13.45 -22.32 4.51
CA PRO A 125 13.75 -22.28 3.09
C PRO A 125 12.66 -22.93 2.23
N PRO A 126 12.49 -22.53 0.96
CA PRO A 126 11.50 -23.14 0.07
C PRO A 126 11.65 -24.67 0.00
N GLY A 127 10.55 -25.38 0.23
CA GLY A 127 10.52 -26.85 0.22
C GLY A 127 10.99 -27.52 1.52
N CYS A 128 11.27 -26.76 2.58
CA CYS A 128 11.52 -27.34 3.91
C CYS A 128 10.28 -28.10 4.42
N THR A 129 10.53 -29.14 5.20
CA THR A 129 9.54 -29.86 5.99
C THR A 129 9.56 -29.34 7.42
N LEU A 130 8.65 -29.85 8.26
CA LEU A 130 8.66 -29.55 9.69
C LEU A 130 10.00 -29.91 10.36
N GLU A 131 10.69 -30.95 9.88
CA GLU A 131 11.92 -31.50 10.48
C GLU A 131 13.15 -30.61 10.27
N ASN A 132 13.17 -29.83 9.17
CA ASN A 132 14.26 -28.92 8.83
C ASN A 132 13.80 -27.46 8.73
N ALA A 133 12.65 -27.15 9.33
CA ALA A 133 12.17 -25.80 9.46
C ALA A 133 13.11 -24.98 10.34
N THR A 134 13.35 -23.73 9.94
CA THR A 134 14.07 -22.74 10.77
C THR A 134 13.29 -22.43 12.04
N TYR A 135 11.96 -22.36 11.94
CA TYR A 135 11.11 -22.09 13.08
C TYR A 135 9.73 -22.74 12.93
N VAL A 136 9.22 -23.28 14.04
CA VAL A 136 7.88 -23.88 14.13
C VAL A 136 7.01 -22.99 15.02
N PRO A 137 6.03 -22.26 14.45
CA PRO A 137 5.08 -21.44 15.20
C PRO A 137 4.24 -22.26 16.19
N PRO A 138 3.54 -21.60 17.14
CA PRO A 138 2.70 -22.27 18.13
C PRO A 138 1.72 -23.28 17.50
N PRO A 139 1.40 -24.38 18.20
CA PRO A 139 0.47 -25.35 17.65
C PRO A 139 -0.96 -24.77 17.55
N PRO A 140 -1.82 -25.28 16.64
CA PRO A 140 -3.16 -24.73 16.43
C PRO A 140 -4.01 -24.60 17.70
N GLU A 141 -3.80 -25.46 18.68
CA GLU A 141 -4.51 -25.47 19.96
C GLU A 141 -4.15 -24.28 20.85
N ALA A 142 -2.92 -23.74 20.72
CA ALA A 142 -2.44 -22.57 21.46
C ALA A 142 -2.63 -21.25 20.70
N LEU A 143 -2.99 -21.33 19.41
CA LEU A 143 -3.00 -20.17 18.50
C LEU A 143 -3.86 -19.02 19.00
N MET A 144 -5.08 -19.33 19.47
CA MET A 144 -6.02 -18.30 19.91
C MET A 144 -5.60 -17.62 21.21
N ASP A 145 -4.91 -18.33 22.10
CA ASP A 145 -4.38 -17.76 23.33
C ASP A 145 -3.23 -16.78 23.03
N CYS A 146 -2.31 -17.17 22.13
CA CYS A 146 -1.26 -16.29 21.66
C CYS A 146 -1.81 -15.03 20.97
N LEU A 147 -2.80 -15.19 20.09
CA LEU A 147 -3.44 -14.08 19.39
C LEU A 147 -4.23 -13.17 20.34
N GLY A 148 -4.88 -13.73 21.37
CA GLY A 148 -5.56 -12.95 22.39
C GLY A 148 -4.60 -12.13 23.24
N ALA A 149 -3.44 -12.69 23.59
CA ALA A 149 -2.37 -11.96 24.27
C ALA A 149 -1.79 -10.85 23.37
N TRP A 150 -1.56 -11.15 22.09
CA TRP A 150 -1.07 -10.18 21.11
C TRP A 150 -2.06 -9.01 20.93
N GLU A 151 -3.35 -9.27 20.77
CA GLU A 151 -4.37 -8.22 20.63
C GLU A 151 -4.46 -7.34 21.89
N LYS A 152 -4.42 -7.93 23.09
CA LYS A 152 -4.32 -7.16 24.34
C LYS A 152 -3.08 -6.27 24.35
N PHE A 153 -1.94 -6.79 23.90
CA PHE A 153 -0.70 -6.04 23.81
C PHE A 153 -0.80 -4.87 22.82
N LEU A 154 -1.55 -4.96 21.71
CA LEU A 154 -1.77 -3.82 20.81
C LEU A 154 -2.42 -2.63 21.50
N HIS A 155 -3.26 -2.88 22.50
CA HIS A 155 -4.00 -1.86 23.25
C HIS A 155 -3.25 -1.34 24.47
N ASP A 156 -2.13 -1.95 24.84
CA ASP A 156 -1.24 -1.45 25.89
C ASP A 156 -0.66 -0.08 25.51
N ARG A 157 -0.51 0.82 26.49
CA ARG A 157 0.00 2.19 26.32
C ARG A 157 1.20 2.50 27.22
N SER A 158 1.76 1.51 27.91
CA SER A 158 2.91 1.63 28.80
C SER A 158 4.24 1.81 28.05
N LEU A 159 4.32 1.33 26.81
CA LEU A 159 5.52 1.41 25.99
C LEU A 159 5.49 2.58 24.99
N PRO A 160 6.68 3.14 24.65
CA PRO A 160 6.82 4.03 23.50
C PRO A 160 6.29 3.35 22.23
N ALA A 161 5.58 4.12 21.40
CA ALA A 161 4.86 3.56 20.26
C ALA A 161 5.78 2.84 19.26
N LEU A 162 6.99 3.35 19.00
CA LEU A 162 7.94 2.71 18.10
C LEU A 162 8.50 1.39 18.64
N VAL A 163 8.74 1.31 19.95
CA VAL A 163 9.17 0.07 20.62
C VAL A 163 8.05 -0.96 20.53
N GLN A 164 6.82 -0.57 20.83
CA GLN A 164 5.68 -1.47 20.75
C GLN A 164 5.41 -1.94 19.31
N ALA A 165 5.58 -1.07 18.30
CA ALA A 165 5.48 -1.43 16.90
C ALA A 165 6.53 -2.48 16.50
N ALA A 166 7.75 -2.36 17.01
CA ALA A 166 8.80 -3.34 16.79
C ALA A 166 8.45 -4.70 17.42
N LEU A 167 8.00 -4.70 18.68
CA LEU A 167 7.67 -5.93 19.41
C LEU A 167 6.43 -6.64 18.86
N MET A 168 5.36 -5.88 18.56
CA MET A 168 4.13 -6.47 18.03
C MET A 168 4.34 -7.09 16.64
N HIS A 169 5.29 -6.58 15.85
CA HIS A 169 5.67 -7.16 14.58
C HIS A 169 6.36 -8.52 14.76
N VAL A 170 7.38 -8.61 15.64
CA VAL A 170 8.06 -9.89 15.94
C VAL A 170 7.05 -10.91 16.44
N HIS A 171 6.23 -10.54 17.43
CA HIS A 171 5.22 -11.45 17.97
C HIS A 171 4.23 -11.93 16.90
N PHE A 172 3.79 -11.06 15.99
CA PHE A 172 2.89 -11.45 14.91
C PHE A 172 3.55 -12.47 13.96
N GLU A 173 4.80 -12.23 13.55
CA GLU A 173 5.56 -13.15 12.71
C GLU A 173 5.80 -14.50 13.43
N ALA A 174 6.08 -14.47 14.73
CA ALA A 174 6.29 -15.64 15.58
C ALA A 174 5.03 -16.51 15.75
N ILE A 175 3.86 -15.89 15.86
CA ILE A 175 2.57 -16.59 15.96
C ILE A 175 2.20 -17.23 14.61
N HIS A 176 2.57 -16.55 13.51
CA HIS A 176 2.36 -16.97 12.12
C HIS A 176 0.92 -17.49 11.89
N PRO A 177 -0.12 -16.63 12.10
CA PRO A 177 -1.48 -17.10 12.28
C PRO A 177 -2.20 -17.56 11.01
N PHE A 178 -1.65 -17.25 9.83
CA PHE A 178 -2.22 -17.63 8.54
C PHE A 178 -1.37 -18.71 7.87
N LEU A 179 -1.95 -19.45 6.92
CA LEU A 179 -1.22 -20.44 6.13
C LEU A 179 -0.25 -19.80 5.13
N ASP A 180 -0.54 -18.59 4.67
CA ASP A 180 0.30 -17.77 3.79
C ASP A 180 -0.01 -16.28 4.06
N GLY A 181 0.83 -15.37 3.58
CA GLY A 181 0.59 -13.93 3.65
C GLY A 181 0.98 -13.27 4.97
N ASN A 182 1.53 -14.01 5.93
CA ASN A 182 1.90 -13.49 7.26
C ASN A 182 2.84 -12.28 7.17
N GLY A 183 3.97 -12.38 6.47
CA GLY A 183 4.94 -11.28 6.37
C GLY A 183 4.33 -9.99 5.81
N ARG A 184 3.48 -10.10 4.78
CA ARG A 184 2.77 -8.95 4.19
C ARG A 184 1.78 -8.33 5.17
N VAL A 185 1.02 -9.14 5.89
CA VAL A 185 0.09 -8.66 6.94
C VAL A 185 0.88 -8.03 8.09
N GLY A 186 1.97 -8.65 8.56
CA GLY A 186 2.82 -8.10 9.62
C GLY A 186 3.33 -6.71 9.28
N ARG A 187 3.83 -6.50 8.06
CA ARG A 187 4.30 -5.18 7.61
C ARG A 187 3.16 -4.16 7.42
N LEU A 188 1.97 -4.60 6.97
CA LEU A 188 0.77 -3.74 6.95
C LEU A 188 0.41 -3.24 8.36
N LEU A 189 0.47 -4.14 9.34
CA LEU A 189 0.11 -3.85 10.72
C LEU A 189 1.01 -2.77 11.33
N ILE A 190 2.31 -2.73 10.99
CA ILE A 190 3.20 -1.65 11.44
C ILE A 190 2.66 -0.28 11.02
N THR A 191 2.34 -0.11 9.74
CA THR A 191 1.83 1.15 9.20
C THR A 191 0.50 1.53 9.86
N LEU A 192 -0.42 0.58 9.97
CA LEU A 192 -1.74 0.80 10.56
C LEU A 192 -1.64 1.16 12.05
N PHE A 193 -0.77 0.48 12.80
CA PHE A 193 -0.53 0.76 14.21
C PHE A 193 0.04 2.16 14.43
N LEU A 194 1.01 2.60 13.63
CA LEU A 194 1.57 3.95 13.74
C LEU A 194 0.53 5.04 13.46
N VAL A 195 -0.39 4.79 12.53
CA VAL A 195 -1.52 5.69 12.23
C VAL A 195 -2.54 5.69 13.36
N GLU A 196 -2.95 4.51 13.85
CA GLU A 196 -3.88 4.37 14.97
C GLU A 196 -3.36 5.04 16.25
N ARG A 197 -2.06 4.92 16.52
CA ARG A 197 -1.38 5.55 17.67
C ARG A 197 -1.16 7.05 17.52
N GLY A 198 -1.52 7.64 16.38
CA GLY A 198 -1.33 9.06 16.11
C GLY A 198 0.14 9.46 15.93
N VAL A 199 1.06 8.51 15.75
CA VAL A 199 2.47 8.79 15.47
C VAL A 199 2.62 9.40 14.07
N LEU A 200 1.82 8.90 13.12
CA LEU A 200 1.74 9.44 11.77
C LEU A 200 0.28 9.81 11.45
N PRO A 201 0.02 10.98 10.85
CA PRO A 201 -1.34 11.36 10.44
C PRO A 201 -1.83 10.56 9.22
N THR A 202 -0.90 10.05 8.41
CA THR A 202 -1.14 9.31 7.17
C THR A 202 0.01 8.31 6.95
N PRO A 203 -0.15 7.24 6.12
CA PRO A 203 0.87 6.21 5.92
C PRO A 203 2.05 6.73 5.07
N LEU A 204 2.92 7.55 5.66
CA LEU A 204 4.06 8.18 4.98
C LEU A 204 5.37 7.43 5.18
N LEU A 205 5.41 6.46 6.09
CA LEU A 205 6.58 5.63 6.37
C LEU A 205 6.40 4.26 5.72
N TYR A 206 7.39 3.82 4.94
CA TYR A 206 7.38 2.56 4.21
C TYR A 206 8.60 1.72 4.58
N LEU A 207 8.50 1.01 5.70
CA LEU A 207 9.62 0.22 6.24
C LEU A 207 10.03 -0.93 5.32
N SER A 208 9.17 -1.40 4.42
CA SER A 208 9.53 -2.48 3.50
C SER A 208 10.70 -2.12 2.59
N ALA A 209 10.96 -0.83 2.32
CA ALA A 209 12.16 -0.44 1.58
C ALA A 209 13.45 -0.69 2.35
N PHE A 210 13.42 -0.52 3.68
CA PHE A 210 14.56 -0.84 4.54
C PHE A 210 14.72 -2.36 4.67
N PHE A 211 13.64 -3.07 4.97
CA PHE A 211 13.66 -4.52 5.13
C PHE A 211 14.07 -5.24 3.85
N GLU A 212 13.64 -4.78 2.66
CA GLU A 212 14.04 -5.38 1.40
C GLU A 212 15.53 -5.13 1.10
N ALA A 213 16.02 -3.92 1.34
CA ALA A 213 17.43 -3.57 1.14
C ALA A 213 18.38 -4.31 2.09
N THR A 214 17.89 -4.71 3.27
CA THR A 214 18.64 -5.46 4.28
C THR A 214 17.96 -6.80 4.59
N ARG A 215 17.49 -7.50 3.55
CA ARG A 215 16.64 -8.70 3.72
C ARG A 215 17.26 -9.79 4.59
N GLY A 216 18.57 -10.03 4.46
CA GLY A 216 19.32 -10.96 5.31
C GLY A 216 19.20 -10.56 6.78
N ASP A 217 19.70 -9.37 7.12
CA ASP A 217 19.61 -8.80 8.46
C ASP A 217 18.18 -8.81 9.02
N TYR A 218 17.17 -8.52 8.21
CA TYR A 218 15.77 -8.53 8.66
C TYR A 218 15.36 -9.91 9.19
N TYR A 219 15.64 -10.98 8.45
CA TYR A 219 15.32 -12.34 8.89
C TYR A 219 16.24 -12.80 10.03
N ASP A 220 17.54 -12.51 9.95
CA ASP A 220 18.52 -12.86 11.00
C ASP A 220 18.15 -12.24 12.35
N ARG A 221 17.61 -11.00 12.35
CA ARG A 221 17.17 -10.31 13.57
C ARG A 221 15.87 -10.88 14.12
N LEU A 222 14.93 -11.29 13.26
CA LEU A 222 13.71 -11.99 13.71
C LEU A 222 14.07 -13.35 14.34
N GLU A 223 14.96 -14.11 13.70
CA GLU A 223 15.45 -15.39 14.19
C GLU A 223 16.23 -15.24 15.50
N GLY A 224 17.10 -14.23 15.61
CA GLY A 224 17.87 -13.95 16.82
C GLY A 224 17.00 -13.65 18.04
N VAL A 225 15.83 -13.04 17.85
CA VAL A 225 14.87 -12.86 18.96
C VAL A 225 14.30 -14.20 19.42
N HIS A 226 13.94 -15.08 18.50
CA HIS A 226 13.33 -16.38 18.84
C HIS A 226 14.33 -17.34 19.49
N GLU A 227 15.54 -17.43 18.95
CA GLU A 227 16.52 -18.42 19.40
C GLU A 227 17.38 -17.93 20.57
N ARG A 228 17.71 -16.64 20.57
CA ARG A 228 18.77 -16.07 21.42
C ARG A 228 18.28 -14.91 22.28
N SER A 229 17.00 -14.55 22.19
CA SER A 229 16.41 -13.41 22.92
C SER A 229 17.14 -12.08 22.65
N GLU A 230 17.64 -11.88 21.43
CA GLU A 230 18.36 -10.69 20.95
C GLU A 230 17.41 -9.49 20.71
N TRP A 231 16.68 -9.09 21.75
CA TRP A 231 15.69 -8.01 21.68
C TRP A 231 16.33 -6.65 21.43
N ASP A 232 17.50 -6.38 22.03
CA ASP A 232 18.18 -5.10 21.89
C ASP A 232 18.64 -4.89 20.44
N GLU A 233 19.19 -5.93 19.81
CA GLU A 233 19.62 -5.92 18.42
C GLU A 233 18.45 -5.71 17.46
N TRP A 234 17.32 -6.38 17.70
CA TRP A 234 16.10 -6.15 16.93
C TRP A 234 15.60 -4.71 17.07
N LEU A 235 15.55 -4.19 18.30
CA LEU A 235 15.09 -2.82 18.56
C LEU A 235 16.01 -1.79 17.90
N LEU A 236 17.33 -1.95 17.99
CA LEU A 236 18.29 -1.08 17.33
C LEU A 236 18.13 -1.11 15.80
N TYR A 237 17.96 -2.31 15.22
CA TYR A 237 17.73 -2.50 13.79
C TYR A 237 16.42 -1.81 13.34
N PHE A 238 15.32 -2.08 14.03
CA PHE A 238 14.01 -1.55 13.69
C PHE A 238 13.95 -0.02 13.82
N LEU A 239 14.44 0.53 14.94
CA LEU A 239 14.46 1.97 15.18
C LEU A 239 15.40 2.69 14.19
N GLY A 240 16.54 2.08 13.86
CA GLY A 240 17.41 2.56 12.80
C GLY A 240 16.72 2.58 11.43
N GLY A 241 15.92 1.55 11.13
CA GLY A 241 15.06 1.50 9.95
C GLY A 241 14.03 2.63 9.91
N VAL A 242 13.33 2.88 11.03
CA VAL A 242 12.38 3.99 11.17
C VAL A 242 13.06 5.34 10.93
N ALA A 243 14.23 5.57 11.54
CA ALA A 243 15.00 6.80 11.35
C ALA A 243 15.37 7.01 9.87
N ARG A 244 15.99 6.02 9.24
CA ARG A 244 16.44 6.11 7.83
C ARG A 244 15.27 6.29 6.85
N GLN A 245 14.18 5.56 7.05
CA GLN A 245 13.01 5.68 6.16
C GLN A 245 12.27 7.00 6.38
N SER A 246 12.28 7.54 7.60
CA SER A 246 11.74 8.87 7.86
C SER A 246 12.55 9.95 7.12
N GLU A 247 13.87 9.85 7.10
CA GLU A 247 14.74 10.75 6.32
C GLU A 247 14.55 10.62 4.80
N ASP A 248 14.48 9.40 4.25
CA ASP A 248 14.22 9.17 2.81
C ASP A 248 12.85 9.75 2.42
N ALA A 249 11.82 9.52 3.25
CA ALA A 249 10.48 10.05 3.02
C ALA A 249 10.43 11.57 3.06
N LEU A 250 11.11 12.20 4.04
CA LEU A 250 11.23 13.65 4.15
C LEU A 250 11.91 14.26 2.93
N SER A 251 13.09 13.73 2.55
CA SER A 251 13.83 14.23 1.38
C SER A 251 13.01 14.12 0.09
N ARG A 252 12.24 13.04 -0.07
CA ARG A 252 11.34 12.86 -1.22
C ARG A 252 10.16 13.83 -1.20
N ALA A 253 9.56 14.04 -0.03
CA ALA A 253 8.47 15.00 0.14
C ALA A 253 8.93 16.41 -0.25
N GLU A 254 10.11 16.83 0.21
CA GLU A 254 10.74 18.11 -0.14
C GLU A 254 10.96 18.23 -1.65
N ARG A 255 11.57 17.22 -2.29
CA ARG A 255 11.82 17.21 -3.73
C ARG A 255 10.53 17.28 -4.56
N ILE A 256 9.50 16.54 -4.15
CA ILE A 256 8.20 16.58 -4.83
C ILE A 256 7.56 17.96 -4.65
N ASN A 257 7.65 18.57 -3.47
CA ASN A 257 7.15 19.92 -3.23
C ASN A 257 7.88 20.95 -4.10
N VAL A 258 9.20 20.87 -4.23
CA VAL A 258 9.98 21.74 -5.13
C VAL A 258 9.49 21.59 -6.57
N LEU A 259 9.30 20.36 -7.06
CA LEU A 259 8.77 20.13 -8.42
C LEU A 259 7.36 20.71 -8.59
N VAL A 260 6.45 20.46 -7.64
CA VAL A 260 5.06 20.96 -7.71
C VAL A 260 5.01 22.49 -7.68
N THR A 261 5.82 23.12 -6.83
CA THR A 261 5.90 24.58 -6.74
C THR A 261 6.50 25.20 -8.00
N GLY A 262 7.56 24.60 -8.57
CA GLY A 262 8.14 25.00 -9.85
C GLY A 262 7.14 24.92 -11.00
N TRP A 263 6.43 23.79 -11.13
CA TRP A 263 5.40 23.60 -12.16
C TRP A 263 4.24 24.58 -12.03
N LYS A 264 3.84 24.92 -10.80
CA LYS A 264 2.84 25.97 -10.55
C LYS A 264 3.37 27.35 -10.96
N ALA A 265 4.62 27.67 -10.64
CA ALA A 265 5.25 28.94 -11.00
C ALA A 265 5.30 29.12 -12.53
N GLU A 266 5.77 28.09 -13.26
CA GLU A 266 5.83 28.07 -14.73
C GLU A 266 4.45 28.27 -15.39
N ARG A 267 3.41 27.62 -14.86
CA ARG A 267 2.03 27.78 -15.34
C ARG A 267 1.37 29.09 -14.90
N SER A 268 1.90 29.76 -13.89
CA SER A 268 1.36 31.02 -13.35
C SER A 268 1.98 32.27 -13.97
N TRP A 269 2.99 32.15 -14.85
CA TRP A 269 3.56 33.27 -15.61
C TRP A 269 2.74 33.56 -16.91
N PRO A 270 2.50 34.82 -17.32
CA PRO A 270 1.15 35.26 -17.65
C PRO A 270 0.65 34.94 -19.06
N ALA A 271 -0.62 34.50 -19.12
CA ALA A 271 -1.57 34.86 -20.17
C ALA A 271 -1.93 36.39 -20.15
N ARG A 272 -0.94 37.27 -19.94
CA ARG A 272 -1.03 38.73 -20.09
C ARG A 272 0.00 39.19 -21.12
N ARG A 273 -0.36 38.99 -22.39
CA ARG A 273 0.00 39.83 -23.54
C ARG A 273 -0.88 39.44 -24.74
N ARG A 274 -2.19 39.66 -24.59
CA ARG A 274 -3.00 40.14 -25.72
C ARG A 274 -3.39 41.56 -25.34
N SER A 275 -2.60 42.52 -25.78
CA SER A 275 -3.05 43.91 -25.79
C SER A 275 -4.32 43.97 -26.65
N PRO A 276 -5.36 44.71 -26.24
CA PRO A 276 -6.41 45.08 -27.16
C PRO A 276 -5.82 46.11 -28.13
N CYS A 277 -5.51 45.68 -29.36
CA CYS A 277 -5.23 46.63 -30.43
C CYS A 277 -6.55 47.32 -30.81
N HIS A 278 -6.82 48.45 -30.15
CA HIS A 278 -7.66 49.51 -30.70
C HIS A 278 -6.80 50.40 -31.60
N CYS A 279 -6.87 50.14 -32.90
CA CYS A 279 -6.69 51.08 -34.02
C CYS A 279 -7.03 50.25 -35.27
N TRP A 280 -8.11 50.48 -36.01
CA TRP A 280 -8.34 51.66 -36.82
C TRP A 280 -9.84 51.93 -37.02
N THR A 281 -10.22 53.20 -36.91
CA THR A 281 -11.47 53.77 -37.41
C THR A 281 -11.36 54.16 -38.88
N SER A 282 -12.51 54.08 -39.58
CA SER A 282 -12.83 54.59 -40.93
C SER A 282 -12.22 53.78 -42.10
N SER A 283 -12.91 53.44 -43.20
CA SER A 283 -14.02 54.12 -43.87
C SER A 283 -14.78 53.18 -44.85
N SER A 284 -16.10 53.38 -44.91
CA SER A 284 -16.96 53.43 -46.12
C SER A 284 -17.25 52.19 -47.00
N ARG A 285 -18.58 51.97 -47.17
CA ARG A 285 -19.35 51.45 -48.33
C ARG A 285 -19.26 49.93 -48.59
N THR A 286 -20.32 49.13 -48.80
CA THR A 286 -21.80 49.23 -48.90
C THR A 286 -22.34 47.77 -48.82
N PRO A 287 -23.66 47.55 -48.67
CA PRO A 287 -24.24 46.26 -48.26
C PRO A 287 -24.76 45.42 -49.43
N ILE A 288 -24.84 44.09 -49.26
CA ILE A 288 -25.83 43.25 -49.94
C ILE A 288 -26.46 42.30 -48.92
N ALA A 289 -27.78 42.29 -48.94
CA ALA A 289 -28.67 41.61 -48.03
C ALA A 289 -29.28 40.34 -48.68
N ARG A 290 -29.83 39.48 -47.80
CA ARG A 290 -30.92 38.49 -48.03
C ARG A 290 -30.51 37.24 -48.83
N SER A 291 -31.01 36.03 -48.60
CA SER A 291 -32.20 35.53 -47.88
C SER A 291 -32.11 34.00 -47.76
N GLY A 292 -32.77 33.40 -46.77
CA GLY A 292 -33.06 31.96 -46.82
C GLY A 292 -33.44 31.39 -45.46
N ALA A 293 -34.71 31.53 -45.10
CA ALA A 293 -35.30 30.97 -43.89
C ALA A 293 -36.06 29.66 -44.21
N TRP A 294 -36.35 28.91 -43.14
CA TRP A 294 -37.47 27.98 -42.91
C TRP A 294 -37.20 26.46 -42.85
N ARG A 295 -37.31 25.95 -41.60
CA ARG A 295 -38.06 24.77 -41.06
C ARG A 295 -38.01 23.44 -41.83
N SER A 296 -37.79 22.30 -41.18
CA SER A 296 -38.71 21.58 -40.26
C SER A 296 -38.02 20.23 -39.93
N GLY A 297 -38.18 19.61 -38.77
CA GLY A 297 -39.35 18.82 -38.39
C GLY A 297 -38.90 17.46 -37.83
N SER A 298 -39.44 17.10 -36.67
CA SER A 298 -39.26 15.87 -35.90
C SER A 298 -39.59 14.58 -36.67
N ARG A 299 -38.95 13.45 -36.32
CA ARG A 299 -39.62 12.21 -35.83
C ARG A 299 -38.63 11.12 -35.43
N SER A 300 -38.95 10.50 -34.30
CA SER A 300 -38.49 9.22 -33.75
C SER A 300 -38.63 8.04 -34.73
N HIS A 301 -37.80 7.01 -34.58
CA HIS A 301 -38.18 5.57 -34.53
C HIS A 301 -36.95 4.68 -34.30
N SER A 302 -37.02 3.83 -33.27
CA SER A 302 -36.25 2.58 -33.14
C SER A 302 -37.20 1.42 -33.50
N PRO A 303 -36.72 0.32 -34.12
CA PRO A 303 -36.60 -0.93 -33.34
C PRO A 303 -35.50 -1.94 -33.79
N ARG A 304 -34.81 -2.52 -32.79
CA ARG A 304 -34.45 -3.95 -32.54
C ARG A 304 -33.69 -4.84 -33.59
N PRO A 305 -33.08 -5.97 -33.12
CA PRO A 305 -31.81 -6.52 -33.63
C PRO A 305 -31.92 -7.85 -34.41
N SER A 306 -30.87 -8.18 -35.17
CA SER A 306 -30.52 -9.48 -35.75
C SER A 306 -29.07 -9.83 -35.32
N GLU A 307 -28.58 -11.06 -35.19
CA GLU A 307 -29.11 -12.41 -35.43
C GLU A 307 -28.23 -13.44 -34.69
N ARG A 308 -28.81 -14.62 -34.45
CA ARG A 308 -28.21 -15.79 -33.81
C ARG A 308 -27.18 -16.46 -34.70
N TRP A 309 -26.10 -16.98 -34.10
CA TRP A 309 -25.40 -18.17 -34.57
C TRP A 309 -25.64 -19.33 -33.60
N ARG A 310 -26.12 -20.45 -34.14
CA ARG A 310 -26.31 -21.74 -33.47
C ARG A 310 -25.73 -22.82 -34.38
N ASN A 311 -24.84 -23.65 -33.82
CA ASN A 311 -24.58 -25.08 -34.07
C ASN A 311 -23.09 -25.38 -33.78
N SER A 312 -22.67 -26.48 -33.16
CA SER A 312 -23.37 -27.67 -32.66
C SER A 312 -22.37 -28.62 -31.96
N ARG A 313 -22.91 -29.38 -30.98
CA ARG A 313 -22.58 -30.78 -30.58
C ARG A 313 -21.30 -31.09 -29.78
N LYS A 314 -21.55 -31.63 -28.57
CA LYS A 314 -20.73 -32.61 -27.82
C LYS A 314 -20.57 -33.94 -28.61
N PRO A 315 -19.72 -34.87 -28.15
CA PRO A 315 -20.21 -35.90 -27.23
C PRO A 315 -19.29 -36.20 -26.04
N GLU A 316 -19.87 -36.92 -25.08
CA GLU A 316 -19.31 -37.46 -23.85
C GLU A 316 -18.37 -38.66 -24.09
N CYS A 317 -17.36 -38.78 -23.23
CA CYS A 317 -16.94 -39.97 -22.49
C CYS A 317 -16.35 -39.48 -21.15
#